data_AF-A0A1V9YS07-F1
#
_entry.id   AF-A0A1V9YS07-F1
#
_cell.length_a   1.000
_cell.length_b   1.000
_cell.length_c   1.000
_cell.angle_alpha   90.00
_cell.angle_beta   90.00
_cell.angle_gamma   90.00
#
_symmetry.space_group_name_H-M   'P 1'
#
loop_
_entity.id
_entity.type
_entity.pdbx_description
1 polymer ?
#
loop_
_entity_poly.entity_id
_entity_poly.type
_entity_poly.pdbx_seq_one_letter_code
_entity_poly.pdbx_strand_id
1 'polypeptide(L)'
;VKDTAGNLVEEVVPIELVQRGDILKVVRGGCVPADGTITEGDGRLDESMLTGESKPIKKSVGDTVLGATMNVDGLFYMQVTGVGRDTALSQIVRLVEDAQTSKAPIQAFADKIASVFVPVVLALSVATFGVWLALVTTGHVEPPAHTGGFLFAFNFGISTLVVACPCALGLATPTAVMVGTGVGATHGILIKGGEPLEVAHKVDTVLFDKTGTLTNGTPAVTDIVVLSDAWTSDALLWLAASAELGSEHPLGRAIVHHGKLLAKPLEQPRAFNAVSGKGISVELSKALVHLGNLDYMHDCGMALPAALPGHRLRLEEAGKTVIYMGVCDVVVALLGISDAPRPEAKATLAHLHALGLDVYMVTGDNTRTAHWVAAQIGLPVANVMAEVLPSNKVAKVQSLQALGRRVAMVGDGINDAPALAQADLGIAIGAGTDIAIETAQMVLMKSKLQ
;
A
#
# COMPACT_ATOMS: atom_id res chain seq x y z
N VAL A 1 39.50 -9.98 -1.89
CA VAL A 1 40.12 -11.33 -1.92
C VAL A 1 41.56 -11.24 -1.42
N LYS A 2 42.17 -12.28 -0.85
CA LYS A 2 43.60 -12.25 -0.48
C LYS A 2 44.44 -12.80 -1.62
N ASP A 3 45.50 -12.09 -2.02
CA ASP A 3 46.47 -12.62 -2.99
C ASP A 3 47.28 -13.78 -2.39
N THR A 4 48.11 -14.42 -3.22
CA THR A 4 49.02 -15.51 -2.81
C THR A 4 50.06 -15.08 -1.75
N ALA A 5 50.21 -13.78 -1.49
CA ALA A 5 51.07 -13.20 -0.46
C ALA A 5 50.29 -12.74 0.79
N GLY A 6 48.97 -12.89 0.83
CA GLY A 6 48.10 -12.53 1.95
C GLY A 6 47.59 -11.09 1.98
N ASN A 7 47.85 -10.28 0.94
CA ASN A 7 47.38 -8.90 0.83
C ASN A 7 45.93 -8.82 0.35
N LEU A 8 45.18 -7.83 0.83
CA LEU A 8 43.82 -7.57 0.37
C LEU A 8 43.84 -6.94 -1.03
N VAL A 9 43.19 -7.60 -1.99
CA VAL A 9 43.02 -7.15 -3.38
C VAL A 9 41.53 -7.00 -3.69
N GLU A 10 41.19 -5.93 -4.40
CA GLU A 10 39.85 -5.64 -4.90
C GLU A 10 39.60 -6.41 -6.20
N GLU A 11 38.46 -7.11 -6.28
CA GLU A 11 38.05 -7.86 -7.47
C GLU A 11 36.54 -7.67 -7.68
N VAL A 12 36.11 -7.53 -8.95
CA VAL A 12 34.70 -7.44 -9.31
C VAL A 12 34.17 -8.85 -9.54
N VAL A 13 33.18 -9.26 -8.74
CA VAL A 13 32.55 -10.58 -8.82
C VAL A 13 31.06 -10.45 -9.16
N PRO A 14 30.47 -11.45 -9.86
CA PRO A 14 29.02 -11.58 -9.99
C PRO A 14 28.32 -11.61 -8.62
N ILE A 15 27.12 -11.03 -8.54
CA ILE A 15 26.36 -10.92 -7.29
C ILE A 15 25.97 -12.29 -6.72
N GLU A 16 25.84 -13.31 -7.58
CA GLU A 16 25.51 -14.68 -7.22
C GLU A 16 26.63 -15.38 -6.43
N LEU A 17 27.86 -14.85 -6.49
CA LEU A 17 29.02 -15.40 -5.78
C LEU A 17 29.27 -14.72 -4.43
N VAL A 18 28.53 -13.66 -4.10
CA VAL A 18 28.66 -12.94 -2.83
C VAL A 18 28.07 -13.79 -1.70
N GLN A 19 28.82 -13.95 -0.61
CA GLN A 19 28.43 -14.72 0.57
C GLN A 19 28.33 -13.85 1.82
N ARG A 20 27.63 -14.36 2.84
CA ARG A 20 27.62 -13.72 4.16
C ARG A 20 29.03 -13.65 4.73
N GLY A 21 29.37 -12.50 5.30
CA GLY A 21 30.69 -12.23 5.87
C GLY A 21 31.68 -11.61 4.88
N ASP A 22 31.37 -11.59 3.58
CA ASP A 22 32.19 -10.90 2.58
C ASP A 22 32.23 -9.39 2.85
N ILE A 23 33.36 -8.76 2.53
CA ILE A 23 33.53 -7.31 2.62
C ILE A 23 33.40 -6.72 1.22
N LEU A 24 32.38 -5.89 1.03
CA LEU A 24 32.10 -5.22 -0.23
C LEU A 24 32.41 -3.74 -0.12
N LYS A 25 33.05 -3.22 -1.17
CA LYS A 25 33.33 -1.80 -1.32
C LYS A 25 32.20 -1.13 -2.09
N VAL A 26 31.53 -0.17 -1.48
CA VAL A 26 30.44 0.59 -2.11
C VAL A 26 30.92 2.00 -2.39
N VAL A 27 31.05 2.32 -3.69
CA VAL A 27 31.50 3.62 -4.18
C VAL A 27 30.32 4.59 -4.35
N ARG A 28 30.61 5.88 -4.41
CA ARG A 28 29.63 6.92 -4.74
C ARG A 28 28.96 6.64 -6.08
N GLY A 29 27.64 6.79 -6.13
CA GLY A 29 26.78 6.46 -7.28
C GLY A 29 26.53 4.97 -7.47
N GLY A 30 27.14 4.11 -6.65
CA GLY A 30 26.95 2.66 -6.71
C GLY A 30 25.68 2.22 -5.99
N CYS A 31 25.03 1.19 -6.52
CA CYS A 31 23.95 0.50 -5.83
C CYS A 31 24.54 -0.45 -4.79
N VAL A 32 23.91 -0.54 -3.62
CA VAL A 32 24.27 -1.48 -2.57
C VAL A 32 23.84 -2.88 -3.03
N PRO A 33 24.78 -3.82 -3.22
CA PRO A 33 24.50 -5.11 -3.87
C PRO A 33 23.71 -6.09 -2.99
N ALA A 34 23.89 -6.03 -1.66
CA ALA A 34 23.32 -6.98 -0.70
C ALA A 34 23.10 -6.30 0.66
N ASP A 35 22.35 -6.93 1.56
CA ASP A 35 22.15 -6.38 2.91
C ASP A 35 23.41 -6.58 3.75
N GLY A 36 23.76 -5.60 4.58
CA GLY A 36 24.95 -5.68 5.41
C GLY A 36 25.08 -4.62 6.49
N THR A 37 26.27 -4.55 7.08
CA THR A 37 26.64 -3.58 8.11
C THR A 37 27.94 -2.88 7.73
N ILE A 38 28.01 -1.56 7.89
CA ILE A 38 29.22 -0.81 7.55
C ILE A 38 30.33 -1.15 8.54
N THR A 39 31.49 -1.58 8.03
CA THR A 39 32.68 -1.87 8.84
C THR A 39 33.67 -0.71 8.84
N GLU A 40 33.78 0.01 7.72
CA GLU A 40 34.72 1.12 7.55
C GLU A 40 34.13 2.22 6.65
N GLY A 41 34.43 3.48 6.95
CA GLY A 41 33.96 4.64 6.19
C GLY A 41 32.56 5.11 6.57
N ASP A 42 32.06 6.07 5.82
CA ASP A 42 30.71 6.62 5.94
C ASP A 42 30.13 6.99 4.57
N GLY A 43 28.81 7.02 4.48
CA GLY A 43 28.12 7.32 3.25
C GLY A 43 26.71 7.85 3.47
N ARG A 44 26.09 8.33 2.38
CA ARG A 44 24.69 8.75 2.34
C ARG A 44 23.93 7.86 1.36
N LEU A 45 23.01 7.06 1.87
CA LEU A 45 22.23 6.10 1.10
C LEU A 45 20.83 6.64 0.82
N ASP A 46 20.45 6.66 -0.45
CA ASP A 46 19.07 6.82 -0.88
C ASP A 46 18.35 5.46 -0.76
N GLU A 47 17.49 5.36 0.26
CA GLU A 47 16.66 4.18 0.51
C GLU A 47 15.21 4.37 0.03
N SER A 48 14.92 5.44 -0.75
CA SER A 48 13.57 5.84 -1.16
C SER A 48 12.76 4.72 -1.84
N MET A 49 13.44 3.87 -2.61
CA MET A 49 12.82 2.73 -3.30
C MET A 49 12.27 1.65 -2.36
N LEU A 50 12.77 1.56 -1.12
CA LEU A 50 12.35 0.55 -0.13
C LEU A 50 11.57 1.15 1.04
N THR A 51 11.99 2.31 1.53
CA THR A 51 11.40 2.95 2.73
C THR A 51 10.39 4.03 2.37
N GLY A 52 10.40 4.53 1.13
CA GLY A 52 9.60 5.68 0.71
C GLY A 52 10.14 7.02 1.22
N GLU A 53 11.25 7.04 1.96
CA GLU A 53 11.88 8.27 2.43
C GLU A 53 12.79 8.86 1.36
N SER A 54 12.45 10.04 0.81
CA SER A 54 13.20 10.64 -0.31
C SER A 54 14.59 11.18 0.04
N LYS A 55 14.92 11.32 1.34
CA LYS A 55 16.19 11.92 1.77
C LYS A 55 17.26 10.86 1.95
N PRO A 56 18.46 11.05 1.37
CA PRO A 56 19.57 10.14 1.61
C PRO A 56 19.94 10.11 3.10
N ILE A 57 19.87 8.92 3.69
CA ILE A 57 20.15 8.66 5.10
C ILE A 57 21.67 8.55 5.27
N LYS A 58 22.22 9.34 6.19
CA LYS A 58 23.64 9.21 6.54
C LYS A 58 23.84 7.91 7.34
N LYS A 59 24.81 7.11 6.92
CA LYS A 59 25.20 5.85 7.58
C LYS A 59 26.68 5.89 7.91
N SER A 60 27.00 5.33 9.07
CA SER A 60 28.32 5.26 9.66
C SER A 60 28.65 3.84 10.10
N VAL A 61 29.88 3.61 10.55
CA VAL A 61 30.35 2.29 11.01
C VAL A 61 29.40 1.72 12.07
N GLY A 62 28.94 0.49 11.86
CA GLY A 62 27.95 -0.20 12.70
C GLY A 62 26.51 -0.10 12.23
N ASP A 63 26.19 0.82 11.30
CA ASP A 63 24.83 0.96 10.76
C ASP A 63 24.54 -0.11 9.70
N THR A 64 23.28 -0.55 9.66
CA THR A 64 22.79 -1.49 8.64
C THR A 64 22.46 -0.79 7.33
N VAL A 65 22.81 -1.44 6.23
CA VAL A 65 22.57 -1.00 4.86
C VAL A 65 21.75 -2.06 4.12
N LEU A 66 20.78 -1.62 3.34
CA LEU A 66 19.86 -2.50 2.60
C LEU A 66 20.31 -2.63 1.15
N GLY A 67 20.23 -3.82 0.59
CA GLY A 67 20.44 -4.08 -0.82
C GLY A 67 19.43 -3.31 -1.69
N ALA A 68 19.83 -2.98 -2.92
CA ALA A 68 19.09 -2.15 -3.87
C ALA A 68 18.92 -0.66 -3.48
N THR A 69 19.55 -0.20 -2.41
CA THR A 69 19.65 1.23 -2.08
C THR A 69 20.83 1.87 -2.80
N MET A 70 20.79 3.18 -3.05
CA MET A 70 21.82 3.87 -3.85
C MET A 70 22.73 4.72 -2.98
N ASN A 71 24.03 4.54 -3.09
CA ASN A 71 25.00 5.41 -2.43
C ASN A 71 25.11 6.74 -3.17
N VAL A 72 24.59 7.81 -2.58
CA VAL A 72 24.59 9.17 -3.14
C VAL A 72 25.94 9.84 -2.95
N ASP A 73 26.59 9.60 -1.81
CA ASP A 73 27.83 10.26 -1.42
C ASP A 73 28.65 9.45 -0.41
N GLY A 74 29.97 9.57 -0.46
CA GLY A 74 30.91 8.83 0.40
C GLY A 74 31.39 7.50 -0.17
N LEU A 75 32.31 6.87 0.57
CA LEU A 75 32.92 5.58 0.27
C LEU A 75 32.92 4.78 1.57
N PHE A 76 32.36 3.59 1.54
CA PHE A 76 32.35 2.71 2.69
C PHE A 76 32.55 1.26 2.31
N TYR A 77 33.03 0.49 3.27
CA TYR A 77 33.12 -0.96 3.22
C TYR A 77 32.04 -1.54 4.12
N MET A 78 31.35 -2.54 3.62
CA MET A 78 30.28 -3.21 4.33
C MET A 78 30.55 -4.70 4.43
N GLN A 79 30.24 -5.29 5.58
CA GLN A 79 30.17 -6.73 5.75
C GLN A 79 28.77 -7.23 5.42
N VAL A 80 28.69 -8.20 4.53
CA VAL A 80 27.42 -8.77 4.06
C VAL A 80 26.75 -9.59 5.17
N THR A 81 25.50 -9.26 5.49
CA THR A 81 24.68 -9.98 6.48
C THR A 81 23.58 -10.82 5.83
N GLY A 82 23.08 -10.43 4.65
CA GLY A 82 22.02 -11.13 3.92
C GLY A 82 22.25 -11.10 2.41
N VAL A 83 22.08 -12.25 1.75
CA VAL A 83 22.26 -12.43 0.29
C VAL A 83 21.06 -13.14 -0.33
N GLY A 84 20.80 -12.87 -1.61
CA GLY A 84 19.71 -13.50 -2.35
C GLY A 84 18.37 -13.39 -1.62
N ARG A 85 17.77 -14.55 -1.29
CA ARG A 85 16.45 -14.65 -0.64
C ARG A 85 16.35 -14.03 0.75
N ASP A 86 17.48 -13.84 1.43
CA ASP A 86 17.50 -13.29 2.78
C ASP A 86 17.51 -11.75 2.80
N THR A 87 17.64 -11.09 1.64
CA THR A 87 17.63 -9.62 1.54
C THR A 87 16.26 -9.02 1.80
N ALA A 88 16.20 -7.81 2.32
CA ALA A 88 14.96 -7.08 2.59
C ALA A 88 14.09 -6.94 1.33
N LEU A 89 14.68 -6.61 0.18
CA LEU A 89 13.96 -6.55 -1.09
C LEU A 89 13.37 -7.92 -1.48
N SER A 90 14.13 -9.00 -1.34
CA SER A 90 13.61 -10.34 -1.66
C SER A 90 12.50 -10.78 -0.71
N GLN A 91 12.54 -10.36 0.55
CA GLN A 91 11.43 -10.58 1.48
C GLN A 91 10.18 -9.81 1.07
N ILE A 92 10.32 -8.56 0.63
CA ILE A 92 9.20 -7.76 0.10
C ILE A 92 8.62 -8.41 -1.16
N VAL A 93 9.46 -8.77 -2.13
CA VAL A 93 9.03 -9.47 -3.36
C VAL A 93 8.31 -10.75 -3.01
N ARG A 94 8.85 -11.55 -2.07
CA ARG A 94 8.21 -12.79 -1.64
C ARG A 94 6.89 -12.56 -0.93
N LEU A 95 6.77 -11.53 -0.08
CA LEU A 95 5.50 -11.18 0.55
C LEU A 95 4.45 -10.79 -0.50
N VAL A 96 4.86 -10.09 -1.56
CA VAL A 96 3.99 -9.74 -2.69
C VAL A 96 3.64 -10.98 -3.52
N GLU A 97 4.61 -11.84 -3.83
CA GLU A 97 4.39 -13.09 -4.57
C GLU A 97 3.51 -14.07 -3.79
N ASP A 98 3.76 -14.28 -2.49
CA ASP A 98 2.96 -15.13 -1.60
C ASP A 98 1.53 -14.58 -1.49
N ALA A 99 1.35 -13.26 -1.52
CA ALA A 99 0.04 -12.62 -1.59
C ALA A 99 -0.64 -12.80 -2.97
N GLN A 100 0.12 -12.87 -4.06
CA GLN A 100 -0.40 -13.01 -5.43
C GLN A 100 -0.60 -14.47 -5.89
N THR A 101 0.02 -15.46 -5.24
CA THR A 101 -0.01 -16.86 -5.69
C THR A 101 -1.21 -17.67 -5.19
N SER A 102 -2.23 -17.03 -4.62
CA SER A 102 -3.52 -17.71 -4.42
C SER A 102 -4.19 -17.97 -5.77
N LYS A 103 -4.47 -19.25 -6.06
CA LYS A 103 -5.23 -19.61 -7.26
C LYS A 103 -6.64 -19.01 -7.19
N ALA A 104 -7.08 -18.41 -8.29
CA ALA A 104 -8.43 -17.86 -8.44
C ALA A 104 -9.52 -18.92 -8.14
N PRO A 105 -10.48 -18.63 -7.24
CA PRO A 105 -11.48 -19.60 -6.78
C PRO A 105 -12.50 -20.06 -7.84
N ILE A 106 -12.77 -19.32 -8.93
CA ILE A 106 -13.73 -19.78 -9.96
C ILE A 106 -13.21 -20.90 -10.85
N GLN A 107 -11.90 -20.92 -11.11
CA GLN A 107 -11.30 -22.03 -11.84
C GLN A 107 -11.42 -23.30 -11.00
N ALA A 108 -11.23 -23.18 -9.68
CA ALA A 108 -11.47 -24.27 -8.74
C ALA A 108 -12.94 -24.71 -8.69
N PHE A 109 -13.92 -23.83 -8.90
CA PHE A 109 -15.34 -24.21 -8.97
C PHE A 109 -15.65 -25.01 -10.24
N ALA A 110 -15.19 -24.55 -11.40
CA ALA A 110 -15.30 -25.29 -12.66
C ALA A 110 -14.59 -26.65 -12.58
N ASP A 111 -13.39 -26.69 -12.00
CA ASP A 111 -12.61 -27.90 -11.77
C ASP A 111 -13.33 -28.86 -10.81
N LYS A 112 -13.97 -28.33 -9.76
CA LYS A 112 -14.76 -29.13 -8.82
C LYS A 112 -16.00 -29.74 -9.49
N ILE A 113 -16.71 -28.98 -10.32
CA ILE A 113 -17.81 -29.52 -11.14
C ILE A 113 -17.27 -30.63 -12.06
N ALA A 114 -16.19 -30.37 -12.79
CA ALA A 114 -15.59 -31.34 -13.71
C ALA A 114 -15.16 -32.62 -12.98
N SER A 115 -14.60 -32.50 -11.77
CA SER A 115 -14.13 -33.63 -10.95
C SER A 115 -15.24 -34.60 -10.55
N VAL A 116 -16.48 -34.13 -10.44
CA VAL A 116 -17.66 -34.96 -10.14
C VAL A 116 -18.41 -35.35 -11.41
N PHE A 117 -18.54 -34.41 -12.35
CA PHE A 117 -19.30 -34.58 -13.58
C PHE A 117 -18.68 -35.62 -14.52
N VAL A 118 -17.34 -35.59 -14.71
CA VAL A 118 -16.65 -36.50 -15.61
C VAL A 118 -16.80 -37.98 -15.18
N PRO A 119 -16.55 -38.36 -13.91
CA PRO A 119 -16.79 -39.74 -13.47
C PRO A 119 -18.25 -40.19 -13.58
N VAL A 120 -19.21 -39.30 -13.28
CA VAL A 120 -20.64 -39.61 -13.36
C VAL A 120 -21.07 -39.89 -14.80
N VAL A 121 -20.66 -39.05 -15.75
CA VAL A 121 -20.97 -39.25 -17.18
C VAL A 121 -20.32 -40.53 -17.70
N LEU A 122 -19.09 -40.83 -17.29
CA LEU A 122 -18.41 -42.07 -17.67
C LEU A 122 -19.16 -43.29 -17.13
N ALA A 123 -19.58 -43.27 -15.87
CA ALA A 123 -20.37 -44.34 -15.27
C ALA A 123 -21.71 -44.53 -15.98
N LEU A 124 -22.42 -43.44 -16.31
CA LEU A 124 -23.66 -43.49 -17.08
C LEU A 124 -23.45 -44.02 -18.50
N SER A 125 -22.37 -43.64 -19.18
CA SER A 125 -22.02 -44.15 -20.51
C SER A 125 -21.78 -45.67 -20.49
N VAL A 126 -21.03 -46.17 -19.49
CA VAL A 126 -20.80 -47.61 -19.28
C VAL A 126 -22.10 -48.33 -18.93
N ALA A 127 -22.95 -47.74 -18.08
CA ALA A 127 -24.25 -48.31 -17.73
C ALA A 127 -25.18 -48.39 -18.95
N THR A 128 -25.27 -47.33 -19.76
CA THR A 128 -26.03 -47.31 -21.02
C THR A 128 -25.53 -48.40 -21.97
N PHE A 129 -24.22 -48.51 -22.16
CA PHE A 129 -23.63 -49.58 -22.96
C PHE A 129 -24.04 -50.98 -22.45
N GLY A 130 -23.95 -51.21 -21.14
CA GLY A 130 -24.31 -52.49 -20.52
C GLY A 130 -25.80 -52.84 -20.68
N VAL A 131 -26.69 -51.86 -20.49
CA VAL A 131 -28.15 -52.05 -20.64
C VAL A 131 -28.51 -52.39 -22.10
N TRP A 132 -27.97 -51.65 -23.06
CA TRP A 132 -28.23 -51.91 -24.48
C TRP A 132 -27.63 -53.25 -24.94
N LEU A 133 -26.46 -53.62 -24.43
CA LEU A 133 -25.87 -54.92 -24.71
C LEU A 133 -26.75 -56.05 -24.17
N ALA A 134 -27.24 -55.92 -22.93
CA ALA A 134 -28.14 -56.89 -22.33
C ALA A 134 -29.43 -57.05 -23.16
N LEU A 135 -30.08 -55.96 -23.55
CA LEU A 135 -31.32 -55.97 -24.35
C LEU A 135 -31.14 -56.62 -25.73
N VAL A 136 -29.98 -56.42 -26.37
CA VAL A 136 -29.65 -57.07 -27.64
C VAL A 136 -29.39 -58.56 -27.44
N THR A 137 -28.65 -58.95 -26.39
CA THR A 137 -28.37 -60.37 -26.11
C THR A 137 -29.61 -61.16 -25.68
N THR A 138 -30.59 -60.52 -25.03
CA THR A 138 -31.87 -61.14 -24.64
C THR A 138 -32.91 -61.12 -25.75
N GLY A 139 -32.57 -60.61 -26.95
CA GLY A 139 -33.46 -60.59 -28.12
C GLY A 139 -34.67 -59.65 -28.00
N HIS A 140 -34.67 -58.73 -27.03
CA HIS A 140 -35.76 -57.75 -26.88
C HIS A 140 -35.64 -56.60 -27.90
N VAL A 141 -34.43 -56.40 -28.44
CA VAL A 141 -34.14 -55.41 -29.47
C VAL A 141 -33.32 -56.07 -30.58
N GLU A 142 -33.82 -56.03 -31.81
CA GLU A 142 -33.06 -56.45 -32.99
C GLU A 142 -32.19 -55.28 -33.49
N PRO A 143 -30.86 -55.43 -33.51
CA PRO A 143 -29.98 -54.42 -34.08
C PRO A 143 -30.15 -54.36 -35.62
N PRO A 144 -29.87 -53.22 -36.26
CA PRO A 144 -29.92 -53.10 -37.72
C PRO A 144 -29.04 -54.15 -38.41
N ALA A 145 -29.51 -54.72 -39.52
CA ALA A 145 -28.88 -55.86 -40.21
C ALA A 145 -27.39 -55.66 -40.62
N HIS A 146 -26.93 -54.40 -40.66
CA HIS A 146 -25.59 -53.98 -41.06
C HIS A 146 -24.67 -53.65 -39.86
N THR A 147 -25.18 -53.70 -38.63
CA THR A 147 -24.45 -53.29 -37.42
C THR A 147 -24.49 -54.42 -36.39
N GLY A 148 -23.32 -54.98 -36.03
CA GLY A 148 -23.25 -56.01 -34.99
C GLY A 148 -23.81 -55.50 -33.66
N GLY A 149 -24.43 -56.40 -32.87
CA GLY A 149 -25.10 -56.04 -31.60
C GLY A 149 -24.21 -55.30 -30.59
N PHE A 150 -22.93 -55.64 -30.54
CA PHE A 150 -21.94 -54.90 -29.76
C PHE A 150 -21.75 -53.45 -30.24
N LEU A 151 -21.57 -53.25 -31.56
CA LEU A 151 -21.38 -51.91 -32.14
C LEU A 151 -22.63 -51.04 -31.94
N PHE A 152 -23.82 -51.64 -32.01
CA PHE A 152 -25.07 -50.94 -31.74
C PHE A 152 -25.13 -50.43 -30.29
N ALA A 153 -24.86 -51.29 -29.30
CA ALA A 153 -24.82 -50.89 -27.89
C ALA A 153 -23.70 -49.88 -27.58
N PHE A 154 -22.52 -50.06 -28.19
CA PHE A 154 -21.37 -49.18 -28.02
C PHE A 154 -21.65 -47.78 -28.57
N ASN A 155 -22.37 -47.66 -29.70
CA ASN A 155 -22.79 -46.36 -30.24
C ASN A 155 -23.69 -45.58 -29.26
N PHE A 156 -24.57 -46.23 -28.50
CA PHE A 156 -25.36 -45.55 -27.45
C PHE A 156 -24.49 -45.08 -26.28
N GLY A 157 -23.50 -45.87 -25.88
CA GLY A 157 -22.50 -45.47 -24.88
C GLY A 157 -21.71 -44.21 -25.31
N ILE A 158 -21.18 -44.22 -26.53
CA ILE A 158 -20.47 -43.06 -27.12
C ILE A 158 -21.40 -41.86 -27.23
N SER A 159 -22.61 -42.05 -27.74
CA SER A 159 -23.59 -40.96 -27.91
C SER A 159 -23.90 -40.30 -26.56
N THR A 160 -24.04 -41.09 -25.49
CA THR A 160 -24.24 -40.57 -24.13
C THR A 160 -23.06 -39.71 -23.67
N LEU A 161 -21.83 -40.16 -23.94
CA LEU A 161 -20.61 -39.42 -23.58
C LEU A 161 -20.49 -38.11 -24.36
N VAL A 162 -20.76 -38.13 -25.67
CA VAL A 162 -20.63 -36.96 -26.56
C VAL A 162 -21.69 -35.91 -26.23
N VAL A 163 -22.94 -36.31 -26.03
CA VAL A 163 -24.04 -35.38 -25.69
C VAL A 163 -23.83 -34.71 -24.34
N ALA A 164 -23.17 -35.39 -23.40
CA ALA A 164 -22.89 -34.86 -22.07
C ALA A 164 -21.73 -33.85 -22.03
N CYS A 165 -20.97 -33.65 -23.11
CA CYS A 165 -19.81 -32.77 -23.12
C CYS A 165 -20.22 -31.30 -22.84
N PRO A 166 -19.77 -30.68 -21.72
CA PRO A 166 -20.23 -29.36 -21.31
C PRO A 166 -19.40 -28.25 -21.97
N CYS A 167 -19.35 -28.21 -23.31
CA CYS A 167 -18.51 -27.26 -24.06
C CYS A 167 -18.75 -25.79 -23.68
N ALA A 168 -20.00 -25.43 -23.36
CA ALA A 168 -20.37 -24.06 -22.99
C ALA A 168 -19.87 -23.67 -21.58
N LEU A 169 -19.69 -24.64 -20.68
CA LEU A 169 -19.28 -24.37 -19.29
C LEU A 169 -17.87 -23.77 -19.23
N GLY A 170 -16.96 -24.23 -20.09
CA GLY A 170 -15.59 -23.72 -20.16
C GLY A 170 -15.47 -22.28 -20.66
N LEU A 171 -16.46 -21.79 -21.42
CA LEU A 171 -16.46 -20.44 -21.98
C LEU A 171 -17.27 -19.43 -21.15
N ALA A 172 -18.24 -19.91 -20.36
CA ALA A 172 -19.14 -19.03 -19.59
C ALA A 172 -18.36 -18.06 -18.69
N THR A 173 -17.38 -18.56 -17.95
CA THR A 173 -16.59 -17.76 -16.99
C THR A 173 -15.69 -16.73 -17.69
N PRO A 174 -14.80 -17.09 -18.65
CA PRO A 174 -13.98 -16.11 -19.35
C PRO A 174 -14.80 -15.02 -20.06
N THR A 175 -15.94 -15.39 -20.65
CA THR A 175 -16.83 -14.41 -21.30
C THR A 175 -17.45 -13.44 -20.28
N ALA A 176 -17.95 -13.94 -19.15
CA ALA A 176 -18.49 -13.10 -18.09
C ALA A 176 -17.44 -12.15 -17.50
N VAL A 177 -16.23 -12.65 -17.24
CA VAL A 177 -15.10 -11.83 -16.75
C VAL A 177 -14.72 -10.77 -17.77
N MET A 178 -14.54 -11.13 -19.05
CA MET A 178 -14.17 -10.19 -20.10
C MET A 178 -15.19 -9.05 -20.27
N VAL A 179 -16.48 -9.38 -20.25
CA VAL A 179 -17.54 -8.36 -20.32
C VAL A 179 -17.59 -7.54 -19.03
N GLY A 180 -17.48 -8.17 -17.86
CA GLY A 180 -17.49 -7.50 -16.56
C GLY A 180 -16.36 -6.50 -16.38
N THR A 181 -15.13 -6.88 -16.73
CA THR A 181 -13.97 -5.96 -16.68
C THR A 181 -14.09 -4.86 -17.72
N GLY A 182 -14.64 -5.14 -18.91
CA GLY A 182 -14.96 -4.13 -19.92
C GLY A 182 -15.99 -3.10 -19.44
N VAL A 183 -17.06 -3.54 -18.78
CA VAL A 183 -18.07 -2.65 -18.16
C VAL A 183 -17.47 -1.86 -17.00
N GLY A 184 -16.62 -2.46 -16.18
CA GLY A 184 -15.88 -1.74 -15.13
C GLY A 184 -15.05 -0.61 -15.72
N ALA A 185 -14.30 -0.89 -16.80
CA ALA A 185 -13.46 0.09 -17.46
C ALA A 185 -14.25 1.28 -18.02
N THR A 186 -15.46 1.07 -18.56
CA THR A 186 -16.32 2.19 -19.02
C THR A 186 -16.82 3.08 -17.88
N HIS A 187 -16.87 2.57 -16.65
CA HIS A 187 -17.17 3.32 -15.44
C HIS A 187 -15.91 3.90 -14.76
N GLY A 188 -14.71 3.65 -15.32
CA GLY A 188 -13.45 4.12 -14.77
C GLY A 188 -12.90 3.24 -13.66
N ILE A 189 -13.27 1.96 -13.62
CA ILE A 189 -12.75 0.96 -12.68
C ILE A 189 -11.94 -0.06 -13.50
N LEU A 190 -10.62 -0.03 -13.35
CA LEU A 190 -9.75 -1.02 -13.97
C LEU A 190 -9.63 -2.24 -13.06
N ILE A 191 -10.01 -3.41 -13.57
CA ILE A 191 -10.01 -4.67 -12.81
C ILE A 191 -8.97 -5.61 -13.41
N LYS A 192 -8.02 -6.07 -12.60
CA LYS A 192 -6.93 -6.94 -13.04
C LYS A 192 -7.30 -8.42 -12.90
N GLY A 193 -7.93 -8.97 -13.94
CA GLY A 193 -8.32 -10.39 -13.99
C GLY A 193 -9.70 -10.67 -13.42
N GLY A 194 -10.06 -11.95 -13.29
CA GLY A 194 -11.39 -12.39 -12.83
C GLY A 194 -11.54 -12.51 -11.32
N GLU A 195 -10.47 -12.90 -10.63
CA GLU A 195 -10.47 -13.08 -9.17
C GLU A 195 -10.93 -11.83 -8.41
N PRO A 196 -10.45 -10.61 -8.70
CA PRO A 196 -10.88 -9.42 -7.96
C PRO A 196 -12.38 -9.19 -8.11
N LEU A 197 -12.95 -9.47 -9.28
CA LEU A 197 -14.37 -9.30 -9.57
C LEU A 197 -15.24 -10.24 -8.72
N GLU A 198 -14.77 -11.44 -8.44
CA GLU A 198 -15.43 -12.39 -7.54
C GLU A 198 -15.24 -12.06 -6.07
N VAL A 199 -14.02 -11.68 -5.69
CA VAL A 199 -13.73 -11.32 -4.29
C VAL A 199 -14.54 -10.09 -3.92
N ALA A 200 -14.67 -9.10 -4.81
CA ALA A 200 -15.52 -7.92 -4.59
C ALA A 200 -16.97 -8.27 -4.23
N HIS A 201 -17.53 -9.35 -4.78
CA HIS A 201 -18.87 -9.83 -4.40
C HIS A 201 -18.92 -10.44 -2.99
N LYS A 202 -17.80 -10.98 -2.49
CA LYS A 202 -17.69 -11.65 -1.19
C LYS A 202 -17.18 -10.73 -0.08
N VAL A 203 -16.70 -9.53 -0.42
CA VAL A 203 -16.27 -8.53 0.55
C VAL A 203 -17.45 -8.17 1.45
N ASP A 204 -17.19 -8.17 2.75
CA ASP A 204 -18.15 -7.76 3.78
C ASP A 204 -17.66 -6.53 4.56
N THR A 205 -16.36 -6.24 4.50
CA THR A 205 -15.71 -5.19 5.27
C THR A 205 -14.83 -4.34 4.34
N VAL A 206 -14.96 -3.01 4.41
CA VAL A 206 -14.14 -2.07 3.63
C VAL A 206 -13.32 -1.20 4.57
N LEU A 207 -12.01 -1.28 4.47
CA LEU A 207 -11.05 -0.47 5.21
C LEU A 207 -10.51 0.63 4.29
N PHE A 208 -10.80 1.88 4.63
CA PHE A 208 -10.29 3.04 3.90
C PHE A 208 -9.05 3.62 4.60
N ASP A 209 -8.02 3.94 3.84
CA ASP A 209 -7.06 4.94 4.31
C ASP A 209 -7.73 6.31 4.42
N LYS A 210 -7.26 7.13 5.35
CA LYS A 210 -7.79 8.49 5.52
C LYS A 210 -7.21 9.46 4.50
N THR A 211 -5.87 9.58 4.45
CA THR A 211 -5.21 10.68 3.73
C THR A 211 -5.24 10.39 2.23
N GLY A 212 -5.73 11.32 1.41
CA GLY A 212 -5.76 11.16 -0.05
C GLY A 212 -6.81 10.18 -0.58
N THR A 213 -7.33 9.31 0.28
CA THR A 213 -8.45 8.41 0.01
C THR A 213 -9.79 9.00 0.44
N LEU A 214 -10.09 9.11 1.74
CA LEU A 214 -11.32 9.75 2.24
C LEU A 214 -11.25 11.28 2.21
N THR A 215 -10.03 11.82 2.22
CA THR A 215 -9.74 13.24 2.08
C THR A 215 -9.16 13.56 0.70
N ASN A 216 -9.02 14.85 0.39
CA ASN A 216 -8.52 15.27 -0.93
C ASN A 216 -7.02 14.99 -1.13
N GLY A 217 -6.27 14.73 -0.06
CA GLY A 217 -4.82 14.48 -0.13
C GLY A 217 -4.00 15.76 -0.32
N THR A 218 -4.64 16.92 -0.22
CA THR A 218 -4.04 18.24 -0.39
C THR A 218 -4.18 19.03 0.91
N PRO A 219 -3.33 18.74 1.93
CA PRO A 219 -3.39 19.44 3.19
C PRO A 219 -3.18 20.96 2.97
N ALA A 220 -3.91 21.76 3.73
CA ALA A 220 -3.84 23.22 3.68
C ALA A 220 -3.74 23.80 5.09
N VAL A 221 -2.93 24.85 5.25
CA VAL A 221 -2.89 25.64 6.48
C VAL A 221 -4.21 26.40 6.60
N THR A 222 -4.96 26.12 7.66
CA THR A 222 -6.26 26.75 7.94
C THR A 222 -6.16 27.80 9.05
N ASP A 223 -5.23 27.61 10.00
CA ASP A 223 -5.14 28.45 11.20
C ASP A 223 -3.69 28.69 11.58
N ILE A 224 -3.43 29.90 12.06
CA ILE A 224 -2.16 30.29 12.64
C ILE A 224 -2.48 30.93 14.00
N VAL A 225 -2.19 30.20 15.06
CA VAL A 225 -2.36 30.71 16.42
C VAL A 225 -1.01 31.27 16.87
N VAL A 226 -0.95 32.59 16.99
CA VAL A 226 0.23 33.31 17.51
C VAL A 226 0.18 33.29 19.03
N LEU A 227 1.28 32.88 19.67
CA LEU A 227 1.40 32.75 21.13
C LEU A 227 2.26 33.86 21.75
N SER A 228 2.89 34.70 20.93
CA SER A 228 3.78 35.78 21.35
C SER A 228 3.39 37.10 20.70
N ASP A 229 3.25 38.17 21.49
CA ASP A 229 2.92 39.51 21.00
C ASP A 229 4.02 40.13 20.12
N ALA A 230 5.22 39.55 20.12
CA ALA A 230 6.36 40.02 19.34
C ALA A 230 6.26 39.69 17.83
N TRP A 231 5.35 38.79 17.45
CA TRP A 231 5.28 38.27 16.09
C TRP A 231 3.89 38.47 15.48
N THR A 232 3.86 38.72 14.17
CA THR A 232 2.61 38.72 13.40
C THR A 232 2.40 37.36 12.73
N SER A 233 1.15 36.99 12.46
CA SER A 233 0.79 35.76 11.75
C SER A 233 1.55 35.62 10.42
N ASP A 234 1.64 36.71 9.66
CA ASP A 234 2.24 36.72 8.33
C ASP A 234 3.76 36.57 8.39
N ALA A 235 4.40 37.15 9.41
CA ALA A 235 5.84 37.00 9.63
C ALA A 235 6.18 35.55 9.99
N LEU A 236 5.37 34.92 10.86
CA LEU A 236 5.53 33.53 11.27
C LEU A 236 5.27 32.57 10.12
N LEU A 237 4.23 32.81 9.34
CA LEU A 237 3.94 32.03 8.14
C LEU A 237 5.08 32.12 7.11
N TRP A 238 5.61 33.32 6.89
CA TRP A 238 6.75 33.51 5.98
C TRP A 238 8.00 32.78 6.46
N LEU A 239 8.28 32.80 7.77
CA LEU A 239 9.39 32.05 8.38
C LEU A 239 9.17 30.54 8.25
N ALA A 240 7.97 30.04 8.57
CA ALA A 240 7.64 28.63 8.48
C ALA A 240 7.73 28.11 7.03
N ALA A 241 7.21 28.88 6.07
CA ALA A 241 7.30 28.55 4.65
C ALA A 241 8.73 28.60 4.10
N SER A 242 9.57 29.50 4.60
CA SER A 242 10.99 29.54 4.23
C SER A 242 11.74 28.35 4.84
N ALA A 243 11.42 27.96 6.07
CA ALA A 243 12.00 26.78 6.72
C ALA A 243 11.61 25.47 6.00
N GLU A 244 10.35 25.34 5.58
CA GLU A 244 9.81 24.15 4.90
C GLU A 244 10.14 24.10 3.39
N LEU A 245 10.86 25.09 2.83
CA LEU A 245 11.16 25.14 1.39
C LEU A 245 11.97 23.92 0.91
N GLY A 246 12.82 23.35 1.78
CA GLY A 246 13.59 22.12 1.55
C GLY A 246 12.90 20.83 2.02
N SER A 247 11.62 20.91 2.40
CA SER A 247 10.85 19.79 2.92
C SER A 247 9.98 19.17 1.83
N GLU A 248 10.06 17.85 1.70
CA GLU A 248 9.20 17.08 0.80
C GLU A 248 7.94 16.56 1.48
N HIS A 249 7.81 16.78 2.80
CA HIS A 249 6.66 16.32 3.56
C HIS A 249 5.37 17.02 3.06
N PRO A 250 4.25 16.31 2.88
CA PRO A 250 2.99 16.91 2.42
C PRO A 250 2.54 18.12 3.26
N LEU A 251 2.69 18.05 4.59
CA LEU A 251 2.41 19.16 5.49
C LEU A 251 3.37 20.35 5.29
N GLY A 252 4.65 20.10 5.02
CA GLY A 252 5.63 21.15 4.70
C GLY A 252 5.29 21.85 3.39
N ARG A 253 4.93 21.09 2.35
CA ARG A 253 4.43 21.63 1.07
C ARG A 253 3.18 22.48 1.26
N ALA A 254 2.28 22.11 2.16
CA ALA A 254 1.10 22.89 2.51
C ALA A 254 1.47 24.26 3.10
N ILE A 255 2.44 24.29 4.03
CA ILE A 255 2.96 25.53 4.63
C ILE A 255 3.64 26.40 3.57
N VAL A 256 4.49 25.82 2.72
CA VAL A 256 5.15 26.53 1.61
C VAL A 256 4.13 27.14 0.65
N HIS A 257 3.11 26.37 0.26
CA HIS A 257 2.06 26.85 -0.63
C HIS A 257 1.29 28.02 -0.02
N HIS A 258 0.94 27.93 1.27
CA HIS A 258 0.25 29.00 1.97
C HIS A 258 1.14 30.25 2.12
N GLY A 259 2.43 30.08 2.43
CA GLY A 259 3.38 31.20 2.54
C GLY A 259 3.66 31.91 1.21
N LYS A 260 3.57 31.22 0.06
CA LYS A 260 3.67 31.84 -1.26
C LYS A 260 2.55 32.84 -1.55
N LEU A 261 1.39 32.72 -0.88
CA LEU A 261 0.28 33.67 -1.01
C LEU A 261 0.58 35.05 -0.42
N LEU A 262 1.58 35.17 0.46
CA LEU A 262 2.00 36.44 1.08
C LEU A 262 2.74 37.39 0.11
N ALA A 263 2.93 37.00 -1.16
CA ALA A 263 3.62 37.78 -2.20
C ALA A 263 5.03 38.30 -1.79
N LYS A 264 5.69 37.62 -0.85
CA LYS A 264 7.05 37.91 -0.38
C LYS A 264 7.98 36.76 -0.77
N PRO A 265 9.18 37.03 -1.31
CA PRO A 265 10.12 35.97 -1.67
C PRO A 265 10.51 35.17 -0.42
N LEU A 266 10.42 33.84 -0.51
CA LEU A 266 10.83 32.93 0.55
C LEU A 266 12.35 32.86 0.61
N GLU A 267 12.88 32.71 1.81
CA GLU A 267 14.32 32.59 2.03
C GLU A 267 14.78 31.13 1.88
N GLN A 268 15.94 30.91 1.26
CA GLN A 268 16.51 29.57 1.19
C GLN A 268 17.13 29.18 2.54
N PRO A 269 16.84 27.96 3.06
CA PRO A 269 17.42 27.49 4.31
C PRO A 269 18.93 27.27 4.20
N ARG A 270 19.70 27.71 5.20
CA ARG A 270 21.18 27.56 5.21
C ARG A 270 21.60 26.20 5.76
N ALA A 271 20.99 25.78 6.86
CA ALA A 271 21.17 24.46 7.46
C ALA A 271 19.78 23.87 7.70
N PHE A 272 19.58 22.63 7.27
CA PHE A 272 18.31 21.94 7.36
C PHE A 272 18.53 20.57 8.02
N ASN A 273 17.88 20.33 9.15
CA ASN A 273 17.89 19.05 9.84
C ASN A 273 16.45 18.55 9.98
N ALA A 274 16.16 17.32 9.53
CA ALA A 274 14.84 16.70 9.69
C ALA A 274 14.97 15.42 10.50
N VAL A 275 14.05 15.24 11.43
CA VAL A 275 13.90 14.02 12.23
C VAL A 275 12.58 13.37 11.83
N SER A 276 12.67 12.18 11.22
CA SER A 276 11.51 11.44 10.72
C SER A 276 10.47 11.22 11.84
N GLY A 277 9.20 11.43 11.52
CA GLY A 277 8.08 11.34 12.47
C GLY A 277 8.00 12.43 13.55
N LYS A 278 8.94 13.37 13.61
CA LYS A 278 9.01 14.41 14.66
C LYS A 278 8.90 15.83 14.13
N GLY A 279 9.84 16.27 13.29
CA GLY A 279 9.91 17.67 12.87
C GLY A 279 11.21 18.06 12.16
N ILE A 280 11.38 19.36 11.93
CA ILE A 280 12.52 19.98 11.28
C ILE A 280 13.09 21.13 12.12
N SER A 281 14.41 21.30 12.05
CA SER A 281 15.15 22.43 12.60
C SER A 281 15.93 23.09 11.47
N VAL A 282 15.74 24.39 11.30
CA VAL A 282 16.23 25.12 10.13
C VAL A 282 16.83 26.46 10.53
N GLU A 283 18.05 26.72 10.07
CA GLU A 283 18.71 28.01 10.25
C GLU A 283 18.43 28.92 9.05
N LEU A 284 17.75 30.05 9.33
CA LEU A 284 17.55 31.15 8.40
C LEU A 284 18.48 32.32 8.77
N SER A 285 18.69 33.29 7.87
CA SER A 285 19.67 34.38 8.03
C SER A 285 19.54 35.19 9.31
N LYS A 286 18.38 35.16 9.98
CA LYS A 286 18.09 35.96 11.17
C LYS A 286 17.52 35.15 12.35
N ALA A 287 17.24 33.86 12.19
CA ALA A 287 16.57 33.07 13.20
C ALA A 287 16.78 31.56 13.00
N LEU A 288 16.87 30.84 14.13
CA LEU A 288 16.73 29.39 14.16
C LEU A 288 15.24 29.05 14.34
N VAL A 289 14.68 28.27 13.41
CA VAL A 289 13.27 27.90 13.38
C VAL A 289 13.12 26.41 13.58
N HIS A 290 12.26 26.02 14.51
CA HIS A 290 11.88 24.64 14.78
C HIS A 290 10.41 24.44 14.40
N LEU A 291 10.10 23.39 13.64
CA LEU A 291 8.73 23.00 13.27
C LEU A 291 8.54 21.53 13.58
N GLY A 292 7.47 21.12 14.24
CA GLY A 292 7.27 19.70 14.53
C GLY A 292 6.11 19.41 15.47
N ASN A 293 6.08 18.18 15.99
CA ASN A 293 5.14 17.74 17.02
C ASN A 293 5.59 18.17 18.44
N LEU A 294 4.78 17.87 19.47
CA LEU A 294 5.08 18.27 20.85
C LEU A 294 6.37 17.60 21.37
N ASP A 295 6.56 16.31 21.08
CA ASP A 295 7.73 15.56 21.54
C ASP A 295 9.02 16.16 20.98
N TYR A 296 8.99 16.60 19.72
CA TYR A 296 10.11 17.30 19.09
C TYR A 296 10.45 18.62 19.78
N MET A 297 9.43 19.39 20.18
CA MET A 297 9.65 20.64 20.91
C MET A 297 10.29 20.39 22.29
N HIS A 298 9.91 19.31 22.96
CA HIS A 298 10.56 18.88 24.21
C HIS A 298 11.99 18.41 23.99
N ASP A 299 12.25 17.62 22.95
CA ASP A 299 13.60 17.16 22.60
C ASP A 299 14.56 18.32 22.29
N CYS A 300 14.05 19.38 21.66
CA CYS A 300 14.79 20.61 21.39
C CYS A 300 14.92 21.53 22.62
N GLY A 301 14.32 21.18 23.77
CA GLY A 301 14.38 21.99 25.00
C GLY A 301 13.59 23.29 24.95
N MET A 302 12.58 23.37 24.08
CA MET A 302 11.82 24.60 23.85
C MET A 302 10.90 24.95 25.02
N ALA A 303 10.86 26.23 25.41
CA ALA A 303 9.93 26.72 26.40
C ALA A 303 8.50 26.77 25.83
N LEU A 304 7.57 26.10 26.51
CA LEU A 304 6.15 26.04 26.15
C LEU A 304 5.34 27.10 26.91
N PRO A 305 4.66 28.04 26.22
CA PRO A 305 3.80 29.02 26.87
C PRO A 305 2.63 28.38 27.63
N ALA A 306 2.21 28.97 28.75
CA ALA A 306 1.13 28.42 29.59
C ALA A 306 -0.24 28.31 28.88
N ALA A 307 -0.50 29.15 27.86
CA ALA A 307 -1.75 29.14 27.09
C ALA A 307 -1.81 28.05 25.98
N LEU A 308 -0.67 27.41 25.69
CA LEU A 308 -0.51 26.49 24.56
C LEU A 308 -1.43 25.25 24.60
N PRO A 309 -1.67 24.58 25.76
CA PRO A 309 -2.53 23.39 25.81
C PRO A 309 -3.98 23.67 25.37
N GLY A 310 -4.55 24.83 25.74
CA GLY A 310 -5.92 25.20 25.39
C GLY A 310 -6.09 25.48 23.89
N HIS A 311 -5.14 26.20 23.29
CA HIS A 311 -5.16 26.47 21.85
C HIS A 311 -4.95 25.21 21.02
N ARG A 312 -4.03 24.33 21.45
CA ARG A 312 -3.80 23.02 20.83
C ARG A 312 -5.08 22.20 20.83
N LEU A 313 -5.72 22.03 22.00
CA LEU A 313 -6.92 21.23 22.15
C LEU A 313 -8.02 21.71 21.20
N ARG A 314 -8.24 23.03 21.11
CA ARG A 314 -9.23 23.64 20.21
C ARG A 314 -8.97 23.33 18.74
N LEU A 315 -7.70 23.29 18.31
CA LEU A 315 -7.35 22.97 16.93
C LEU A 315 -7.54 21.48 16.63
N GLU A 316 -7.12 20.60 17.54
CA GLU A 316 -7.30 19.15 17.40
C GLU A 316 -8.78 18.74 17.41
N GLU A 317 -9.61 19.36 18.27
CA GLU A 317 -11.07 19.18 18.29
C GLU A 317 -11.74 19.66 17.00
N ALA A 318 -11.12 20.59 16.28
CA ALA A 318 -11.55 21.03 14.96
C ALA A 318 -10.99 20.15 13.82
N GLY A 319 -10.39 19.00 14.13
CA GLY A 319 -9.86 18.05 13.15
C GLY A 319 -8.61 18.53 12.44
N LYS A 320 -7.79 19.36 13.10
CA LYS A 320 -6.57 19.92 12.52
C LYS A 320 -5.35 19.20 13.09
N THR A 321 -4.43 18.84 12.22
CA THR A 321 -3.08 18.44 12.60
C THR A 321 -2.33 19.69 13.05
N VAL A 322 -1.87 19.69 14.30
CA VAL A 322 -1.21 20.84 14.91
C VAL A 322 0.30 20.68 14.77
N ILE A 323 0.94 21.64 14.09
CA ILE A 323 2.39 21.78 14.03
C ILE A 323 2.80 22.93 14.93
N TYR A 324 3.75 22.65 15.81
CA TYR A 324 4.34 23.64 16.70
C TYR A 324 5.45 24.37 15.96
N MET A 325 5.48 25.68 16.09
CA MET A 325 6.54 26.53 15.55
C MET A 325 7.26 27.22 16.69
N GLY A 326 8.55 26.93 16.79
CA GLY A 326 9.48 27.56 17.71
C GLY A 326 10.47 28.44 16.99
N VAL A 327 10.83 29.56 17.61
CA VAL A 327 11.85 30.49 17.13
C VAL A 327 12.80 30.76 18.28
N CYS A 328 14.10 30.51 18.05
CA CYS A 328 15.11 30.44 19.13
C CYS A 328 14.73 29.36 20.15
N ASP A 329 14.51 29.71 21.43
CA ASP A 329 14.27 28.74 22.52
C ASP A 329 12.81 28.71 23.02
N VAL A 330 11.87 29.32 22.29
CA VAL A 330 10.46 29.44 22.72
C VAL A 330 9.50 29.05 21.59
N VAL A 331 8.43 28.34 21.93
CA VAL A 331 7.32 28.09 21.00
C VAL A 331 6.49 29.37 20.81
N VAL A 332 6.45 29.88 19.59
CA VAL A 332 5.85 31.18 19.25
C VAL A 332 4.52 31.05 18.50
N ALA A 333 4.24 29.89 17.88
CA ALA A 333 2.98 29.68 17.17
C ALA A 333 2.56 28.21 17.05
N LEU A 334 1.28 28.01 16.76
CA LEU A 334 0.71 26.74 16.31
C LEU A 334 0.13 26.92 14.92
N LEU A 335 0.49 26.03 14.01
CA LEU A 335 -0.07 25.94 12.66
C LEU A 335 -1.09 24.80 12.65
N GLY A 336 -2.35 25.12 12.41
CA GLY A 336 -3.40 24.16 12.18
C GLY A 336 -3.47 23.81 10.70
N ILE A 337 -3.21 22.55 10.36
CA ILE A 337 -3.31 22.03 9.00
C ILE A 337 -4.47 21.05 8.95
N SER A 338 -5.33 21.19 7.94
CA SER A 338 -6.43 20.27 7.72
C SER A 338 -6.38 19.74 6.29
N ASP A 339 -6.77 18.48 6.14
CA ASP A 339 -7.07 17.88 4.84
C ASP A 339 -8.57 17.63 4.79
N ALA A 340 -9.26 18.37 3.92
CA ALA A 340 -10.70 18.36 3.87
C ALA A 340 -11.21 16.99 3.36
N PRO A 341 -12.26 16.42 4.00
CA PRO A 341 -12.94 15.23 3.47
C PRO A 341 -13.45 15.46 2.04
N ARG A 342 -13.46 14.42 1.22
CA ARG A 342 -14.04 14.48 -0.12
C ARG A 342 -15.55 14.76 -0.02
N PRO A 343 -16.12 15.65 -0.85
CA PRO A 343 -17.56 15.95 -0.82
C PRO A 343 -18.46 14.72 -0.95
N GLU A 344 -18.03 13.74 -1.75
CA GLU A 344 -18.73 12.49 -2.02
C GLU A 344 -18.50 11.39 -0.97
N ALA A 345 -17.53 11.53 -0.06
CA ALA A 345 -17.17 10.48 0.89
C ALA A 345 -18.37 10.06 1.75
N LYS A 346 -19.12 11.03 2.28
CA LYS A 346 -20.31 10.76 3.10
C LYS A 346 -21.38 9.97 2.36
N ALA A 347 -21.65 10.33 1.10
CA ALA A 347 -22.65 9.64 0.27
C ALA A 347 -22.18 8.21 -0.07
N THR A 348 -20.89 8.04 -0.36
CA THR A 348 -20.30 6.73 -0.66
C THR A 348 -20.37 5.80 0.55
N LEU A 349 -19.98 6.27 1.73
CA LEU A 349 -20.06 5.50 2.97
C LEU A 349 -21.49 5.10 3.31
N ALA A 350 -22.45 6.02 3.13
CA ALA A 350 -23.86 5.71 3.33
C ALA A 350 -24.35 4.63 2.34
N HIS A 351 -23.87 4.65 1.10
CA HIS A 351 -24.21 3.64 0.10
C HIS A 351 -23.61 2.27 0.46
N LEU A 352 -22.35 2.21 0.90
CA LEU A 352 -21.71 0.97 1.33
C LEU A 352 -22.40 0.36 2.56
N HIS A 353 -22.78 1.19 3.54
CA HIS A 353 -23.58 0.73 4.68
C HIS A 353 -24.97 0.21 4.25
N ALA A 354 -25.60 0.85 3.25
CA ALA A 354 -26.88 0.38 2.71
C ALA A 354 -26.78 -0.97 1.98
N LEU A 355 -25.61 -1.29 1.44
CA LEU A 355 -25.28 -2.61 0.89
C LEU A 355 -24.99 -3.66 1.99
N GLY A 356 -24.95 -3.26 3.26
CA GLY A 356 -24.67 -4.14 4.39
C GLY A 356 -23.18 -4.36 4.67
N LEU A 357 -22.30 -3.52 4.11
CA LEU A 357 -20.84 -3.60 4.33
C LEU A 357 -20.45 -2.87 5.60
N ASP A 358 -19.55 -3.46 6.38
CA ASP A 358 -18.92 -2.81 7.53
C ASP A 358 -17.78 -1.90 7.06
N VAL A 359 -17.88 -0.60 7.26
CA VAL A 359 -16.86 0.36 6.82
C VAL A 359 -15.97 0.78 7.98
N TYR A 360 -14.65 0.79 7.76
CA TYR A 360 -13.62 1.22 8.71
C TYR A 360 -12.71 2.27 8.09
N MET A 361 -12.07 3.07 8.94
CA MET A 361 -11.03 4.01 8.54
C MET A 361 -9.75 3.72 9.31
N VAL A 362 -8.61 3.64 8.62
CA VAL A 362 -7.28 3.53 9.21
C VAL A 362 -6.47 4.80 8.92
N THR A 363 -5.74 5.31 9.91
CA THR A 363 -4.90 6.49 9.73
C THR A 363 -3.75 6.54 10.73
N GLY A 364 -2.65 7.18 10.33
CA GLY A 364 -1.56 7.55 11.23
C GLY A 364 -1.81 8.82 12.04
N ASP A 365 -2.88 9.56 11.74
CA ASP A 365 -3.25 10.76 12.49
C ASP A 365 -3.67 10.44 13.93
N ASN A 366 -3.62 11.47 14.78
CA ASN A 366 -4.09 11.36 16.15
C ASN A 366 -5.59 11.01 16.23
N THR A 367 -5.97 10.42 17.36
CA THR A 367 -7.32 9.94 17.61
C THR A 367 -8.41 11.02 17.46
N ARG A 368 -8.14 12.27 17.87
CA ARG A 368 -9.11 13.38 17.83
C ARG A 368 -9.40 13.82 16.40
N THR A 369 -8.36 14.00 15.60
CA THR A 369 -8.46 14.34 14.18
C THR A 369 -9.20 13.25 13.42
N ALA A 370 -8.86 11.99 13.67
CA ALA A 370 -9.52 10.86 13.05
C ALA A 370 -11.03 10.82 13.40
N HIS A 371 -11.40 11.01 14.67
CA HIS A 371 -12.81 11.06 15.07
C HIS A 371 -13.56 12.26 14.48
N TRP A 372 -12.90 13.42 14.33
CA TRP A 372 -13.51 14.58 13.69
C TRP A 372 -13.83 14.30 12.22
N VAL A 373 -12.88 13.73 11.46
CA VAL A 373 -13.10 13.34 10.06
C VAL A 373 -14.22 12.29 9.96
N ALA A 374 -14.19 11.28 10.83
CA ALA A 374 -15.23 10.25 10.91
C ALA A 374 -16.62 10.86 11.13
N ALA A 375 -16.75 11.84 12.02
CA ALA A 375 -18.01 12.53 12.27
C ALA A 375 -18.52 13.31 11.03
N GLN A 376 -17.63 13.93 10.25
CA GLN A 376 -18.00 14.66 9.03
C GLN A 376 -18.56 13.72 7.95
N ILE A 377 -17.96 12.53 7.81
CA ILE A 377 -18.34 11.54 6.78
C ILE A 377 -19.39 10.52 7.26
N GLY A 378 -19.81 10.59 8.54
CA GLY A 378 -20.83 9.71 9.11
C GLY A 378 -20.34 8.31 9.49
N LEU A 379 -19.04 8.16 9.77
CA LEU A 379 -18.44 6.90 10.20
C LEU A 379 -18.51 6.75 11.74
N PRO A 380 -18.95 5.59 12.27
CA PRO A 380 -18.96 5.36 13.71
C PRO A 380 -17.56 5.41 14.31
N VAL A 381 -17.44 5.99 15.51
CA VAL A 381 -16.17 6.10 16.26
C VAL A 381 -15.53 4.73 16.51
N ALA A 382 -16.35 3.69 16.73
CA ALA A 382 -15.88 2.31 16.92
C ALA A 382 -15.13 1.73 15.70
N ASN A 383 -15.35 2.31 14.51
CA ASN A 383 -14.78 1.84 13.26
C ASN A 383 -13.56 2.68 12.82
N VAL A 384 -13.01 3.49 13.73
CA VAL A 384 -11.84 4.33 13.49
C VAL A 384 -10.60 3.72 14.13
N MET A 385 -9.57 3.47 13.34
CA MET A 385 -8.26 2.98 13.76
C MET A 385 -7.22 4.09 13.56
N ALA A 386 -7.01 4.90 14.59
CA ALA A 386 -6.07 6.02 14.58
C ALA A 386 -4.67 5.62 15.08
N GLU A 387 -3.68 6.50 14.87
CA GLU A 387 -2.29 6.36 15.33
C GLU A 387 -1.61 5.07 14.82
N VAL A 388 -1.98 4.62 13.62
CA VAL A 388 -1.43 3.43 12.97
C VAL A 388 -0.29 3.80 12.04
N LEU A 389 0.92 3.35 12.37
CA LEU A 389 2.09 3.45 11.50
C LEU A 389 1.91 2.64 10.21
N PRO A 390 2.54 3.02 9.08
CA PRO A 390 2.43 2.29 7.81
C PRO A 390 2.73 0.79 7.93
N SER A 391 3.80 0.42 8.63
CA SER A 391 4.18 -0.99 8.90
C SER A 391 3.11 -1.77 9.65
N ASN A 392 2.28 -1.08 10.45
CA ASN A 392 1.24 -1.68 11.27
C ASN A 392 -0.14 -1.71 10.58
N LYS A 393 -0.30 -1.11 9.39
CA LYS A 393 -1.57 -1.19 8.64
C LYS A 393 -1.88 -2.63 8.20
N VAL A 394 -0.85 -3.37 7.80
CA VAL A 394 -0.95 -4.81 7.46
C VAL A 394 -1.55 -5.61 8.62
N ALA A 395 -1.08 -5.37 9.84
CA ALA A 395 -1.61 -6.03 11.03
C ALA A 395 -3.09 -5.70 11.31
N LYS A 396 -3.56 -4.50 10.95
CA LYS A 396 -4.98 -4.13 11.07
C LYS A 396 -5.85 -4.90 10.07
N VAL A 397 -5.41 -5.01 8.82
CA VAL A 397 -6.07 -5.86 7.81
C VAL A 397 -6.15 -7.31 8.29
N GLN A 398 -5.03 -7.87 8.76
CA GLN A 398 -4.97 -9.23 9.31
C GLN A 398 -5.89 -9.42 10.52
N SER A 399 -6.01 -8.42 11.40
CA SER A 399 -6.88 -8.51 12.56
C SER A 399 -8.36 -8.63 12.19
N LEU A 400 -8.80 -7.94 11.13
CA LEU A 400 -10.16 -8.06 10.59
C LEU A 400 -10.35 -9.40 9.89
N GLN A 401 -9.37 -9.85 9.11
CA GLN A 401 -9.39 -11.16 8.45
C GLN A 401 -9.44 -12.31 9.47
N ALA A 402 -8.73 -12.19 10.60
CA ALA A 402 -8.75 -13.17 11.68
C ALA A 402 -10.13 -13.32 12.36
N LEU A 403 -10.99 -12.29 12.25
CA LEU A 403 -12.39 -12.35 12.68
C LEU A 403 -13.29 -13.04 11.64
N GLY A 404 -12.72 -13.59 10.57
CA GLY A 404 -13.43 -14.26 9.48
C GLY A 404 -14.04 -13.29 8.45
N ARG A 405 -13.68 -12.01 8.49
CA ARG A 405 -14.16 -10.99 7.55
C ARG A 405 -13.40 -11.05 6.24
N ARG A 406 -14.09 -10.73 5.14
CA ARG A 406 -13.49 -10.50 3.82
C ARG A 406 -13.25 -9.01 3.64
N VAL A 407 -11.98 -8.63 3.63
CA VAL A 407 -11.57 -7.23 3.77
C VAL A 407 -11.12 -6.67 2.43
N ALA A 408 -11.78 -5.60 1.99
CA ALA A 408 -11.25 -4.72 0.96
C ALA A 408 -10.46 -3.57 1.60
N MET A 409 -9.25 -3.30 1.12
CA MET A 409 -8.45 -2.14 1.51
C MET A 409 -8.49 -1.10 0.38
N VAL A 410 -8.74 0.15 0.71
CA VAL A 410 -8.77 1.26 -0.25
C VAL A 410 -7.69 2.28 0.13
N GLY A 411 -6.79 2.61 -0.80
CA GLY A 411 -5.66 3.52 -0.56
C GLY A 411 -5.20 4.22 -1.84
N ASP A 412 -4.32 5.21 -1.72
CA ASP A 412 -3.81 6.01 -2.86
C ASP A 412 -2.27 6.00 -2.98
N GLY A 413 -1.54 5.50 -1.97
CA GLY A 413 -0.10 5.70 -1.85
C GLY A 413 0.78 4.45 -1.74
N ILE A 414 2.09 4.66 -1.90
CA ILE A 414 3.19 3.69 -1.65
C ILE A 414 3.08 3.09 -0.24
N ASN A 415 2.74 3.94 0.74
CA ASN A 415 2.62 3.54 2.14
C ASN A 415 1.51 2.50 2.40
N ASP A 416 0.55 2.40 1.48
CA ASP A 416 -0.57 1.46 1.59
C ASP A 416 -0.35 0.20 0.76
N ALA A 417 0.66 0.16 -0.13
CA ALA A 417 0.92 -1.00 -0.98
C ALA A 417 1.01 -2.33 -0.18
N PRO A 418 1.71 -2.40 0.97
CA PRO A 418 1.71 -3.63 1.77
C PRO A 418 0.32 -4.01 2.31
N ALA A 419 -0.50 -3.03 2.71
CA ALA A 419 -1.84 -3.27 3.23
C ALA A 419 -2.83 -3.64 2.10
N LEU A 420 -2.67 -3.05 0.91
CA LEU A 420 -3.41 -3.38 -0.30
C LEU A 420 -3.13 -4.82 -0.75
N ALA A 421 -1.86 -5.25 -0.70
CA ALA A 421 -1.46 -6.62 -1.01
C ALA A 421 -2.00 -7.64 0.00
N GLN A 422 -2.05 -7.28 1.29
CA GLN A 422 -2.54 -8.16 2.36
C GLN A 422 -4.07 -8.36 2.34
N ALA A 423 -4.81 -7.37 1.85
CA ALA A 423 -6.27 -7.42 1.80
C ALA A 423 -6.77 -8.51 0.84
N ASP A 424 -7.98 -9.04 1.08
CA ASP A 424 -8.63 -9.93 0.12
C ASP A 424 -8.86 -9.19 -1.22
N LEU A 425 -9.14 -7.89 -1.14
CA LEU A 425 -9.25 -7.00 -2.30
C LEU A 425 -8.58 -5.64 -2.04
N GLY A 426 -7.45 -5.38 -2.68
CA GLY A 426 -6.81 -4.07 -2.72
C GLY A 426 -7.37 -3.19 -3.84
N ILE A 427 -7.81 -1.99 -3.49
CA ILE A 427 -8.36 -0.99 -4.39
C ILE A 427 -7.50 0.28 -4.31
N ALA A 428 -6.86 0.66 -5.41
CA ALA A 428 -6.12 1.92 -5.50
C ALA A 428 -7.02 3.05 -6.04
N ILE A 429 -6.86 4.27 -5.52
CA ILE A 429 -7.58 5.46 -5.99
C ILE A 429 -6.71 6.35 -6.88
N GLY A 430 -7.26 6.73 -8.03
CA GLY A 430 -6.68 7.70 -8.96
C GLY A 430 -5.44 7.18 -9.69
N ALA A 431 -4.72 8.12 -10.32
CA ALA A 431 -3.33 7.91 -10.71
C ALA A 431 -2.43 7.99 -9.46
N GLY A 432 -2.65 7.09 -8.50
CA GLY A 432 -1.75 6.90 -7.37
C GLY A 432 -0.33 6.63 -7.85
N THR A 433 0.63 6.59 -6.93
CA THR A 433 2.02 6.23 -7.26
C THR A 433 2.06 4.89 -8.01
N ASP A 434 2.95 4.74 -9.01
CA ASP A 434 3.02 3.56 -9.89
C ASP A 434 3.01 2.24 -9.09
N ILE A 435 3.65 2.21 -7.93
CA ILE A 435 3.71 1.07 -7.01
C ILE A 435 2.32 0.67 -6.46
N ALA A 436 1.48 1.64 -6.08
CA ALA A 436 0.12 1.37 -5.59
C ALA A 436 -0.78 0.86 -6.71
N ILE A 437 -0.63 1.42 -7.92
CA ILE A 437 -1.32 0.95 -9.12
C ILE A 437 -0.88 -0.48 -9.44
N GLU A 438 0.41 -0.81 -9.38
CA GLU A 438 0.92 -2.16 -9.64
C GLU A 438 0.43 -3.18 -8.60
N THR A 439 0.41 -2.80 -7.33
CA THR A 439 0.07 -3.70 -6.22
C THR A 439 -1.44 -3.97 -6.11
N ALA A 440 -2.29 -2.98 -6.42
CA ALA A 440 -3.74 -3.14 -6.29
C ALA A 440 -4.36 -4.04 -7.37
N GLN A 441 -5.37 -4.81 -6.98
CA GLN A 441 -6.15 -5.67 -7.86
C GLN A 441 -7.23 -4.90 -8.64
N MET A 442 -7.75 -3.82 -8.05
CA MET A 442 -8.64 -2.87 -8.71
C MET A 442 -8.09 -1.45 -8.62
N VAL A 443 -8.29 -0.65 -9.66
CA VAL A 443 -7.84 0.74 -9.71
C VAL A 443 -8.99 1.65 -10.16
N LEU A 444 -9.34 2.62 -9.33
CA LEU A 444 -10.27 3.68 -9.71
C LEU A 444 -9.51 4.71 -10.55
N MET A 445 -9.75 4.75 -11.86
CA MET A 445 -9.04 5.65 -12.79
C MET A 445 -9.32 7.13 -12.49
N LYS A 446 -10.44 7.43 -11.83
CA LYS A 446 -10.81 8.77 -11.37
C LYS A 446 -10.61 8.83 -9.86
N SER A 447 -10.14 9.97 -9.36
CA SER A 447 -10.10 10.25 -7.92
C SER A 447 -11.50 10.58 -7.38
N LYS A 448 -12.46 9.68 -7.58
CA LYS A 448 -13.84 9.73 -7.09
C LYS A 448 -14.16 8.40 -6.43
N LEU A 449 -14.72 8.47 -5.22
CA LEU A 449 -15.07 7.29 -4.42
C LEU A 449 -16.38 6.61 -4.88
N GLN A 450 -17.28 7.38 -5.50
CA GLN A 450 -18.53 6.92 -6.10
C GLN A 450 -18.29 6.40 -7.52
#